data_AF-A0A2A4VHP4-F1
#
_entry.id   AF-A0A2A4VHP4-F1
#
_cell.length_a   1.000
_cell.length_b   1.000
_cell.length_c   1.000
_cell.angle_alpha   90.00
_cell.angle_beta   90.00
_cell.angle_gamma   90.00
#
_symmetry.space_group_name_H-M   'P 1'
#
loop_
_entity.id
_entity.type
_entity.pdbx_description
1 polymer ?
#
loop_
_entity_poly.entity_id
_entity_poly.type
_entity_poly.pdbx_seq_one_letter_code
_entity_poly.pdbx_strand_id
1 'polypeptide(L)'
;MTNKATENKTIPCIVDALSLTWSPKELINIKHMATIGACLKDSSVTNVKDTALNRRLNNLKATRDKKLLIADAFNYKTHDKIIDIYNDSCSQITREYNLRKHKDLSSESIHLSENEISARYELRDMLKGELEVDTAVKYGDRLNNLLGNIGVDLLDTLCCGEAERFICRLNNVFTKETYIWTVKNNPTGRSNYTYSATIYADGENAGIICWGGKNCGVYVSFMGHGCSAIDLPRLYEEIKNIPSLKVTRIDLAHDDFSGKHSVKRALTRAKKGQFNSGGRPASYMYVESGHLSEKEFEVNFKNMKAISGNTSKTTAKKSFGFIPDKGITLYIGSRESGKLLRIYQKGKQLGNKTSKWVRWEVELHSSQRVIPLDAMIKPSEYLAATYPALAFLSTEQCKIKTIVKSTSMTIERIIENQVINTRKAINMMRTLCGMSDSEIVHQFLKDIEEPDCRDSMPTRLKVPIFEAWVLEQAAAA
;
A
#
# COMPACT_ATOMS: atom_id res chain seq x y z
N MET A 1 -23.18 49.44 -1.95
CA MET A 1 -23.29 48.06 -2.47
C MET A 1 -22.73 47.13 -1.43
N THR A 2 -23.60 46.40 -0.74
CA THR A 2 -23.23 45.45 0.30
C THR A 2 -22.60 44.22 -0.35
N ASN A 3 -21.33 43.93 -0.04
CA ASN A 3 -20.68 42.67 -0.36
C ASN A 3 -21.49 41.54 0.28
N LYS A 4 -22.34 40.87 -0.49
CA LYS A 4 -22.85 39.55 -0.10
C LYS A 4 -21.63 38.64 0.01
N ALA A 5 -21.22 38.32 1.23
CA ALA A 5 -20.35 37.20 1.48
C ALA A 5 -20.95 35.99 0.76
N THR A 6 -20.26 35.50 -0.27
CA THR A 6 -20.60 34.24 -0.92
C THR A 6 -20.58 33.17 0.17
N GLU A 7 -21.76 32.69 0.59
CA GLU A 7 -21.86 31.55 1.50
C GLU A 7 -21.03 30.40 0.92
N ASN A 8 -20.07 29.90 1.70
CA ASN A 8 -19.29 28.71 1.35
C ASN A 8 -20.24 27.53 1.23
N LYS A 9 -20.62 27.21 -0.01
CA LYS A 9 -21.47 26.06 -0.30
C LYS A 9 -20.62 24.80 -0.27
N THR A 10 -20.87 23.94 0.70
CA THR A 10 -20.19 22.65 0.87
C THR A 10 -21.23 21.55 1.08
N ILE A 11 -21.16 20.51 0.25
CA ILE A 11 -21.95 19.29 0.37
C ILE A 11 -21.18 18.31 1.25
N PRO A 12 -21.80 17.75 2.31
CA PRO A 12 -21.13 16.77 3.17
C PRO A 12 -20.63 15.55 2.38
N CYS A 13 -19.36 15.22 2.60
CA CYS A 13 -18.69 14.03 2.10
C CYS A 13 -18.12 13.24 3.27
N ILE A 14 -17.83 11.96 3.06
CA ILE A 14 -17.35 11.03 4.08
C ILE A 14 -16.00 10.42 3.68
N VAL A 15 -15.29 9.89 4.67
CA VAL A 15 -14.17 8.98 4.45
C VAL A 15 -14.73 7.56 4.46
N ASP A 16 -14.61 6.82 3.35
CA ASP A 16 -15.12 5.45 3.16
C ASP A 16 -14.00 4.40 3.28
N ALA A 17 -12.73 4.82 3.29
CA ALA A 17 -11.60 4.00 3.66
C ALA A 17 -10.43 4.89 4.13
N LEU A 18 -9.66 4.40 5.10
CA LEU A 18 -8.47 5.08 5.60
C LEU A 18 -7.39 4.06 5.91
N SER A 19 -6.21 4.21 5.32
CA SER A 19 -5.04 3.41 5.63
C SER A 19 -3.89 4.31 6.07
N LEU A 20 -3.29 3.98 7.21
CA LEU A 20 -2.20 4.72 7.83
C LEU A 20 -0.98 3.79 8.02
N THR A 21 0.22 4.35 7.96
CA THR A 21 1.44 3.66 8.38
C THR A 21 2.36 4.59 9.14
N TRP A 22 3.05 4.07 10.14
CA TRP A 22 4.08 4.77 10.90
C TRP A 22 5.12 3.78 11.43
N SER A 23 6.21 4.30 11.98
CA SER A 23 7.29 3.50 12.56
C SER A 23 7.60 4.00 13.98
N PRO A 24 8.01 3.12 14.90
CA PRO A 24 8.66 3.53 16.14
C PRO A 24 9.82 4.49 15.87
N LYS A 25 10.02 5.48 16.75
CA LYS A 25 11.07 6.51 16.61
C LYS A 25 12.46 5.92 16.35
N GLU A 26 12.79 4.83 17.05
CA GLU A 26 14.05 4.13 16.92
C GLU A 26 14.25 3.58 15.50
N LEU A 27 13.20 3.00 14.90
CA LEU A 27 13.24 2.49 13.54
C LEU A 27 13.31 3.62 12.50
N ILE A 28 12.73 4.78 12.78
CA ILE A 28 12.88 5.97 11.92
C ILE A 28 14.36 6.38 11.86
N ASN A 29 15.05 6.40 12.99
CA ASN A 29 16.47 6.74 13.05
C ASN A 29 17.31 5.77 12.22
N ILE A 30 17.03 4.47 12.30
CA ILE A 30 17.72 3.45 11.50
C ILE A 30 17.47 3.66 10.00
N LYS A 31 16.21 3.93 9.60
CA LYS A 31 15.89 4.24 8.20
C LYS A 31 16.62 5.50 7.73
N HIS A 32 16.77 6.50 8.59
CA HIS A 32 17.52 7.72 8.27
C HIS A 32 19.01 7.42 8.11
N MET A 33 19.63 6.68 9.04
CA MET A 33 21.02 6.23 8.93
C MET A 33 21.28 5.44 7.64
N ALA A 34 20.39 4.51 7.29
CA ALA A 34 20.47 3.78 6.02
C ALA A 34 20.36 4.70 4.79
N THR A 35 19.55 5.77 4.87
CA THR A 35 19.37 6.73 3.77
C THR A 35 20.64 7.54 3.51
N ILE A 36 21.40 7.86 4.55
CA ILE A 36 22.67 8.60 4.43
C ILE A 36 23.88 7.69 4.16
N GLY A 37 23.68 6.37 4.01
CA GLY A 37 24.74 5.43 3.68
C GLY A 37 25.51 4.86 4.89
N ALA A 38 24.99 5.02 6.11
CA ALA A 38 25.68 4.54 7.31
C ALA A 38 25.63 3.01 7.47
N CYS A 39 26.71 2.43 7.99
CA CYS A 39 26.80 1.05 8.45
C CYS A 39 27.70 0.91 9.67
N LEU A 40 27.57 -0.21 10.37
CA LEU A 40 28.41 -0.55 11.52
C LEU A 40 29.69 -1.26 11.02
N LYS A 41 30.86 -0.87 11.54
CA LYS A 41 32.12 -1.58 11.24
C LYS A 41 32.09 -3.04 11.71
N ASP A 42 32.62 -3.95 10.92
CA ASP A 42 32.58 -5.41 11.18
C ASP A 42 33.12 -5.83 12.56
N SER A 43 34.18 -5.19 13.04
CA SER A 43 34.75 -5.45 14.38
C SER A 43 33.82 -5.01 15.52
N SER A 44 33.02 -3.96 15.31
CA SER A 44 32.01 -3.52 16.28
C SER A 44 30.81 -4.47 16.31
N VAL A 45 30.45 -5.07 15.17
CA VAL A 45 29.32 -5.99 15.06
C VAL A 45 29.50 -7.23 15.93
N THR A 46 30.66 -7.89 15.86
CA THR A 46 30.93 -9.11 16.62
C THR A 46 30.89 -8.84 18.12
N ASN A 47 31.56 -7.77 18.57
CA ASN A 47 31.58 -7.38 19.98
C ASN A 47 30.17 -7.09 20.54
N VAL A 48 29.33 -6.41 19.75
CA VAL A 48 27.94 -6.09 20.14
C VAL A 48 27.09 -7.36 20.25
N LYS A 49 27.23 -8.30 19.31
CA LYS A 49 26.51 -9.58 19.32
C LYS A 49 26.88 -10.41 20.55
N ASP A 50 28.17 -10.52 20.85
CA ASP A 50 28.67 -11.28 22.01
C ASP A 50 28.20 -10.65 23.33
N THR A 51 28.21 -9.32 23.41
CA THR A 51 27.74 -8.59 24.60
C THR A 51 26.24 -8.81 24.85
N ALA A 52 25.42 -8.81 23.80
CA ALA A 52 23.98 -9.05 23.90
C ALA A 52 23.67 -10.51 24.27
N LEU A 53 24.35 -11.48 23.65
CA LEU A 53 24.22 -12.90 23.97
C LEU A 53 24.60 -13.18 25.44
N ASN A 54 25.75 -12.67 25.88
CA ASN A 54 26.24 -12.87 27.26
C ASN A 54 25.27 -12.33 28.31
N ARG A 55 24.68 -11.15 28.07
CA ARG A 55 23.65 -10.58 28.96
C ARG A 55 22.45 -11.51 29.11
N ARG A 56 22.04 -12.15 28.02
CA ARG A 56 20.86 -13.00 28.01
C ARG A 56 21.12 -14.37 28.65
N LEU A 57 22.30 -14.92 28.42
CA LEU A 57 22.79 -16.10 29.15
C LEU A 57 22.87 -15.80 30.66
N ASN A 58 23.31 -14.62 31.07
CA ASN A 58 23.32 -14.21 32.47
C ASN A 58 21.91 -14.10 33.06
N ASN A 59 20.93 -13.58 32.30
CA ASN A 59 19.53 -13.55 32.75
C ASN A 59 18.93 -14.96 32.87
N LEU A 60 19.19 -15.86 31.91
CA LEU A 60 18.77 -17.26 32.02
C LEU A 60 19.37 -17.94 33.25
N LYS A 61 20.64 -17.65 33.54
CA LYS A 61 21.33 -18.14 34.73
C LYS A 61 20.67 -17.62 36.01
N ALA A 62 20.36 -16.32 36.08
CA ALA A 62 19.66 -15.73 37.22
C ALA A 62 18.25 -16.33 37.42
N THR A 63 17.50 -16.56 36.33
CA THR A 63 16.18 -17.20 36.36
C THR A 63 16.28 -18.66 36.82
N ARG A 64 17.27 -19.40 36.34
CA ARG A 64 17.57 -20.76 36.79
C ARG A 64 17.85 -20.76 38.29
N ASP A 65 18.74 -19.88 38.75
CA ASP A 65 19.12 -19.78 40.17
C ASP A 65 17.91 -19.45 41.05
N LYS A 66 17.05 -18.53 40.60
CA LYS A 66 15.79 -18.19 41.28
C LYS A 66 14.82 -19.39 41.35
N LYS A 67 14.67 -20.16 40.26
CA LYS A 67 13.83 -21.36 40.23
C LYS A 67 14.37 -22.46 41.15
N LEU A 68 15.69 -22.63 41.18
CA LEU A 68 16.34 -23.58 42.09
C LEU A 68 16.15 -23.21 43.56
N LEU A 69 16.19 -21.91 43.89
CA LEU A 69 15.94 -21.41 45.26
C LEU A 69 14.50 -21.64 45.73
N ILE A 70 13.53 -21.69 44.82
CA ILE A 70 12.10 -21.90 45.13
C ILE A 70 11.75 -23.40 45.18
N ALA A 71 12.52 -24.24 44.49
CA ALA A 71 12.26 -25.68 44.45
C ALA A 71 12.52 -26.34 45.81
N ASP A 72 11.72 -27.36 46.13
CA ASP A 72 11.90 -28.14 47.36
C ASP A 72 13.30 -28.73 47.46
N ALA A 73 13.92 -28.59 48.63
CA ALA A 73 15.25 -29.13 48.89
C ALA A 73 15.30 -30.64 48.60
N PHE A 74 16.36 -31.09 47.92
CA PHE A 74 16.60 -32.49 47.57
C PHE A 74 15.59 -33.14 46.60
N ASN A 75 14.77 -32.37 45.90
CA ASN A 75 13.92 -32.87 44.83
C ASN A 75 14.70 -32.97 43.49
N TYR A 76 15.37 -34.11 43.29
CA TYR A 76 16.21 -34.36 42.10
C TYR A 76 15.45 -34.25 40.77
N LYS A 77 14.19 -34.72 40.70
CA LYS A 77 13.39 -34.62 39.47
C LYS A 77 13.09 -33.17 39.09
N THR A 78 12.76 -32.33 40.07
CA THR A 78 12.49 -30.90 39.83
C THR A 78 13.78 -30.17 39.48
N HIS A 79 14.89 -30.50 40.16
CA HIS A 79 16.21 -29.97 39.85
C HIS A 79 16.60 -30.25 38.39
N ASP A 80 16.58 -31.52 37.97
CA ASP A 80 16.99 -31.93 36.62
C ASP A 80 16.12 -31.27 35.56
N LYS A 81 14.81 -31.20 35.79
CA LYS A 81 13.89 -30.49 34.88
C LYS A 81 14.22 -28.99 34.75
N ILE A 82 14.62 -28.33 35.82
CA ILE A 82 15.03 -26.91 35.78
C ILE A 82 16.33 -26.75 34.98
N ILE A 83 17.29 -27.67 35.16
CA ILE A 83 18.57 -27.67 34.44
C ILE A 83 18.37 -27.96 32.95
N ASP A 84 17.54 -28.95 32.60
CA ASP A 84 17.21 -29.28 31.21
C ASP A 84 16.60 -28.08 30.49
N ILE A 85 15.57 -27.45 31.11
CA ILE A 85 14.95 -26.23 30.56
C ILE A 85 15.99 -25.12 30.37
N TYR A 86 16.90 -24.93 31.33
CA TYR A 86 17.96 -23.92 31.23
C TYR A 86 18.94 -24.22 30.08
N ASN A 87 19.39 -25.46 29.94
CA ASN A 87 20.33 -25.88 28.90
C ASN A 87 19.71 -25.80 27.51
N ASP A 88 18.45 -26.23 27.37
CA ASP A 88 17.68 -26.10 26.13
C ASP A 88 17.52 -24.63 25.76
N SER A 89 17.15 -23.77 26.72
CA SER A 89 17.03 -22.33 26.51
C SER A 89 18.36 -21.68 26.10
N CYS A 90 19.48 -22.07 26.71
CA CYS A 90 20.82 -21.57 26.36
C CYS A 90 21.25 -22.03 24.96
N SER A 91 20.92 -23.27 24.58
CA SER A 91 21.23 -23.83 23.27
C SER A 91 20.40 -23.15 22.18
N GLN A 92 19.10 -22.97 22.43
CA GLN A 92 18.18 -22.30 21.52
C GLN A 92 18.62 -20.85 21.27
N ILE A 93 18.92 -20.10 22.33
CA ILE A 93 19.28 -18.69 22.20
C ILE A 93 20.62 -18.46 21.53
N THR A 94 21.61 -19.33 21.81
CA THR A 94 22.92 -19.28 21.15
C THR A 94 22.77 -19.59 19.67
N ARG A 95 21.94 -20.59 19.33
CA ARG A 95 21.61 -20.93 17.94
C ARG A 95 20.91 -19.77 17.23
N GLU A 96 19.92 -19.15 17.87
CA GLU A 96 19.23 -17.97 17.34
C GLU A 96 20.20 -16.84 17.04
N TYR A 97 21.11 -16.49 17.96
CA TYR A 97 22.10 -15.42 17.76
C TYR A 97 23.14 -15.74 16.68
N ASN A 98 23.57 -16.99 16.56
CA ASN A 98 24.58 -17.41 15.58
C ASN A 98 24.03 -17.59 14.15
N LEU A 99 22.75 -17.95 14.01
CA LEU A 99 22.14 -18.27 12.71
C LEU A 99 21.18 -17.19 12.19
N ARG A 100 21.20 -15.97 12.75
CA ARG A 100 20.28 -14.87 12.37
C ARG A 100 20.35 -14.56 10.87
N LYS A 101 19.39 -15.08 10.11
CA LYS A 101 18.94 -14.50 8.84
C LYS A 101 17.54 -13.96 9.08
N HIS A 102 17.27 -12.74 8.59
CA HIS A 102 16.00 -12.02 8.75
C HIS A 102 14.73 -12.85 8.39
N LYS A 103 14.88 -13.93 7.60
CA LYS A 103 13.77 -14.69 7.00
C LYS A 103 13.49 -16.04 7.67
N ASP A 104 14.28 -16.47 8.65
CA ASP A 104 14.29 -17.86 9.14
C ASP A 104 13.93 -17.97 10.64
N LEU A 105 12.79 -17.40 11.07
CA LEU A 105 12.35 -17.43 12.47
C LEU A 105 11.20 -18.42 12.70
N SER A 106 11.27 -19.14 13.83
CA SER A 106 10.23 -20.07 14.29
C SER A 106 9.14 -19.34 15.08
N SER A 107 7.96 -19.96 15.16
CA SER A 107 6.78 -19.44 15.86
C SER A 107 6.96 -19.25 17.37
N GLU A 108 8.06 -19.76 17.96
CA GLU A 108 8.35 -19.69 19.40
C GLU A 108 9.16 -18.44 19.77
N SER A 109 9.81 -17.80 18.80
CA SER A 109 10.59 -16.55 18.97
C SER A 109 9.72 -15.29 19.16
N ILE A 110 8.39 -15.45 19.20
CA ILE A 110 7.38 -14.38 19.35
C ILE A 110 7.59 -13.53 20.61
N HIS A 111 8.33 -14.03 21.61
CA HIS A 111 8.64 -13.29 22.82
C HIS A 111 10.14 -13.31 23.11
N LEU A 112 10.87 -12.34 22.55
CA LEU A 112 12.30 -12.17 22.85
C LEU A 112 12.68 -10.74 23.30
N SER A 113 11.77 -10.06 24.01
CA SER A 113 12.10 -9.16 25.14
C SER A 113 10.86 -9.07 26.04
N GLU A 114 11.01 -9.21 27.36
CA GLU A 114 9.87 -9.27 28.30
C GLU A 114 9.10 -7.94 28.40
N ASN A 115 9.61 -6.85 27.82
CA ASN A 115 8.92 -5.57 27.68
C ASN A 115 9.55 -4.71 26.57
N GLU A 116 8.75 -3.85 25.94
CA GLU A 116 9.19 -2.90 24.90
C GLU A 116 10.31 -1.96 25.39
N ILE A 117 10.34 -1.65 26.69
CA ILE A 117 11.38 -0.81 27.30
C ILE A 117 12.77 -1.48 27.15
N SER A 118 12.85 -2.78 27.43
CA SER A 118 14.05 -3.58 27.25
C SER A 118 14.42 -3.65 25.78
N ALA A 119 13.42 -3.74 24.88
CA ALA A 119 13.67 -3.71 23.45
C ALA A 119 14.35 -2.40 23.00
N ARG A 120 13.91 -1.25 23.53
CA ARG A 120 14.52 0.05 23.26
C ARG A 120 15.94 0.15 23.81
N TYR A 121 16.19 -0.38 25.02
CA TYR A 121 17.54 -0.39 25.60
C TYR A 121 18.51 -1.27 24.83
N GLU A 122 18.08 -2.49 24.46
CA GLU A 122 18.87 -3.41 23.66
C GLU A 122 19.16 -2.81 22.28
N LEU A 123 18.17 -2.19 21.63
CA LEU A 123 18.39 -1.53 20.34
C LEU A 123 19.40 -0.38 20.44
N ARG A 124 19.31 0.44 21.49
CA ARG A 124 20.26 1.53 21.72
C ARG A 124 21.69 1.00 21.90
N ASP A 125 21.85 -0.08 22.65
CA ASP A 125 23.16 -0.70 22.83
C ASP A 125 23.66 -1.36 21.54
N MET A 126 22.79 -1.97 20.75
CA MET A 126 23.15 -2.61 19.48
C MET A 126 23.60 -1.63 18.41
N LEU A 127 23.14 -0.38 18.50
CA LEU A 127 23.57 0.71 17.65
C LEU A 127 24.80 1.45 18.20
N LYS A 128 25.35 1.05 19.37
CA LYS A 128 26.63 1.58 19.85
C LYS A 128 27.76 0.93 19.06
N GLY A 129 28.53 1.77 18.38
CA GLY A 129 29.70 1.35 17.63
C GLY A 129 30.22 2.48 16.76
N GLU A 130 31.40 2.30 16.18
CA GLU A 130 31.87 3.20 15.14
C GLU A 130 31.04 2.98 13.87
N LEU A 131 30.38 4.05 13.43
CA LEU A 131 29.68 4.07 12.15
C LEU A 131 30.65 4.52 11.06
N GLU A 132 30.58 3.87 9.92
CA GLU A 132 31.18 4.34 8.67
C GLU A 132 30.06 4.75 7.71
N VAL A 133 30.35 5.69 6.82
CA VAL A 133 29.38 6.22 5.85
C VAL A 133 29.90 6.00 4.45
N ASP A 134 29.11 5.33 3.64
CA ASP A 134 29.35 5.16 2.21
C ASP A 134 28.07 5.41 1.42
N THR A 135 28.09 6.54 0.72
CA THR A 135 26.98 7.08 -0.06
C THR A 135 26.79 6.39 -1.42
N ALA A 136 27.74 5.57 -1.87
CA ALA A 136 27.65 4.88 -3.15
C ALA A 136 26.77 3.62 -3.10
N VAL A 137 26.53 3.08 -1.91
CA VAL A 137 25.81 1.82 -1.71
C VAL A 137 24.30 2.03 -1.55
N LYS A 138 23.53 1.04 -2.00
CA LYS A 138 22.07 1.10 -2.01
C LYS A 138 21.50 1.13 -0.59
N TYR A 139 20.46 1.93 -0.41
CA TYR A 139 19.67 2.01 0.83
C TYR A 139 19.33 0.64 1.43
N GLY A 140 18.87 -0.31 0.59
CA GLY A 140 18.46 -1.63 1.06
C GLY A 140 19.60 -2.43 1.70
N ASP A 141 20.81 -2.30 1.16
CA ASP A 141 21.99 -3.01 1.68
C ASP A 141 22.43 -2.41 3.02
N ARG A 142 22.40 -1.07 3.13
CA ARG A 142 22.69 -0.34 4.37
C ARG A 142 21.65 -0.62 5.45
N LEU A 143 20.37 -0.63 5.09
CA LEU A 143 19.31 -1.02 6.01
C LEU A 143 19.49 -2.46 6.50
N ASN A 144 19.80 -3.41 5.60
CA ASN A 144 20.05 -4.79 5.97
C ASN A 144 21.30 -4.94 6.85
N ASN A 145 22.35 -4.14 6.65
CA ASN A 145 23.53 -4.14 7.52
C ASN A 145 23.17 -3.65 8.93
N LEU A 146 22.51 -2.48 9.02
CA LEU A 146 22.10 -1.91 10.30
C LEU A 146 21.14 -2.83 11.06
N LEU A 147 20.20 -3.46 10.34
CA LEU A 147 19.24 -4.42 10.91
C LEU A 147 19.82 -5.82 11.12
N GLY A 148 20.86 -6.22 10.40
CA GLY A 148 21.42 -7.59 10.47
C GLY A 148 22.04 -7.92 11.83
N ASN A 149 22.34 -6.89 12.63
CA ASN A 149 22.81 -7.03 14.00
C ASN A 149 21.66 -7.07 15.00
N ILE A 150 20.51 -6.52 14.63
CA ILE A 150 19.33 -6.41 15.45
C ILE A 150 18.45 -7.64 15.22
N GLY A 151 18.18 -8.43 16.25
CA GLY A 151 17.24 -9.56 16.12
C GLY A 151 15.89 -9.07 15.62
N VAL A 152 15.29 -9.75 14.63
CA VAL A 152 14.00 -9.32 14.06
C VAL A 152 12.91 -9.29 15.14
N ASP A 153 13.00 -10.18 16.14
CA ASP A 153 12.08 -10.25 17.28
C ASP A 153 12.07 -8.96 18.11
N LEU A 154 13.21 -8.25 18.16
CA LEU A 154 13.33 -6.95 18.82
C LEU A 154 12.49 -5.90 18.09
N LEU A 155 12.63 -5.86 16.77
CA LEU A 155 11.91 -4.92 15.92
C LEU A 155 10.42 -5.22 15.90
N ASP A 156 10.08 -6.51 15.89
CA ASP A 156 8.71 -7.00 16.01
C ASP A 156 8.09 -6.55 17.33
N THR A 157 8.81 -6.64 18.45
CA THR A 157 8.35 -6.16 19.76
C THR A 157 8.09 -4.65 19.76
N LEU A 158 8.99 -3.84 19.20
CA LEU A 158 8.80 -2.39 19.09
C LEU A 158 7.56 -2.03 18.24
N CYS A 159 7.38 -2.73 17.12
CA CYS A 159 6.21 -2.52 16.26
C CYS A 159 4.91 -3.01 16.93
N CYS A 160 4.97 -4.08 17.72
CA CYS A 160 3.84 -4.59 18.49
C CYS A 160 3.39 -3.57 19.53
N GLY A 161 4.32 -2.98 20.30
CA GLY A 161 3.98 -1.95 21.28
C GLY A 161 3.31 -0.71 20.67
N GLU A 162 3.74 -0.28 19.49
CA GLU A 162 3.06 0.79 18.74
C GLU A 162 1.64 0.40 18.30
N ALA A 163 1.46 -0.84 17.82
CA ALA A 163 0.16 -1.36 17.42
C ALA A 163 -0.79 -1.47 18.63
N GLU A 164 -0.33 -2.00 19.75
CA GLU A 164 -1.09 -2.14 21.00
C GLU A 164 -1.52 -0.77 21.54
N ARG A 165 -0.61 0.23 21.59
CA ARG A 165 -0.98 1.60 21.97
C ARG A 165 -2.09 2.15 21.10
N PHE A 166 -2.02 1.94 19.79
CA PHE A 166 -3.06 2.40 18.87
C PHE A 166 -4.41 1.69 19.15
N ILE A 167 -4.40 0.37 19.35
CA ILE A 167 -5.60 -0.41 19.68
C ILE A 167 -6.18 -0.03 21.05
N CYS A 168 -5.35 0.23 22.06
CA CYS A 168 -5.83 0.66 23.38
C CYS A 168 -6.60 1.98 23.32
N ARG A 169 -6.23 2.88 22.39
CA ARG A 169 -6.91 4.16 22.19
C ARG A 169 -8.18 4.04 21.35
N LEU A 170 -8.35 2.92 20.65
CA LEU A 170 -9.48 2.64 19.77
C LEU A 170 -10.81 2.72 20.53
N ASN A 171 -10.93 2.02 21.66
CA ASN A 171 -12.14 2.07 22.51
C ASN A 171 -12.26 3.31 23.41
N ASN A 172 -11.15 3.99 23.70
CA ASN A 172 -11.11 4.97 24.80
C ASN A 172 -11.00 6.42 24.33
N VAL A 173 -10.60 6.64 23.07
CA VAL A 173 -10.21 7.97 22.61
C VAL A 173 -10.89 8.35 21.32
N PHE A 174 -10.87 7.49 20.29
CA PHE A 174 -11.33 7.87 18.95
C PHE A 174 -12.49 7.02 18.42
N THR A 175 -13.12 6.20 19.27
CA THR A 175 -14.38 5.56 18.93
C THR A 175 -15.52 6.58 18.97
N LYS A 176 -16.52 6.41 18.10
CA LYS A 176 -17.82 7.01 18.36
C LYS A 176 -18.48 6.28 19.53
N GLU A 177 -19.19 7.02 20.37
CA GLU A 177 -19.75 6.54 21.65
C GLU A 177 -20.61 5.27 21.54
N THR A 178 -21.15 4.99 20.35
CA THR A 178 -22.05 3.86 20.12
C THR A 178 -21.34 2.54 19.78
N TYR A 179 -20.04 2.54 19.52
CA TYR A 179 -19.33 1.36 19.00
C TYR A 179 -18.37 0.75 20.02
N ILE A 180 -18.36 -0.59 20.06
CA ILE A 180 -17.40 -1.39 20.82
C ILE A 180 -16.43 -2.07 19.86
N TRP A 181 -15.15 -1.87 20.10
CA TRP A 181 -14.10 -2.44 19.28
C TRP A 181 -13.48 -3.69 19.91
N THR A 182 -13.30 -4.71 19.09
CA THR A 182 -12.57 -5.93 19.46
C THR A 182 -11.52 -6.25 18.41
N VAL A 183 -10.46 -6.95 18.83
CA VAL A 183 -9.34 -7.30 17.97
C VAL A 183 -9.08 -8.79 18.06
N LYS A 184 -8.90 -9.43 16.91
CA LYS A 184 -8.58 -10.85 16.80
C LYS A 184 -7.29 -11.04 16.00
N ASN A 185 -6.28 -11.64 16.63
CA ASN A 185 -5.04 -11.99 15.95
C ASN A 185 -5.30 -12.99 14.82
N ASN A 186 -4.65 -12.76 13.69
CA ASN A 186 -4.68 -13.68 12.55
C ASN A 186 -3.49 -14.64 12.64
N PRO A 187 -3.59 -15.86 12.07
CA PRO A 187 -2.51 -16.84 12.09
C PRO A 187 -1.31 -16.44 11.22
N THR A 188 -1.49 -15.49 10.30
CA THR A 188 -0.46 -15.05 9.36
C THR A 188 -0.40 -13.53 9.23
N GLY A 189 0.77 -13.05 8.82
CA GLY A 189 0.98 -11.66 8.44
C GLY A 189 0.22 -11.26 7.17
N ARG A 190 0.08 -9.94 6.95
CA ARG A 190 -0.61 -9.37 5.79
C ARG A 190 0.04 -8.06 5.37
N SER A 191 -0.15 -7.65 4.12
CA SER A 191 0.41 -6.40 3.57
C SER A 191 1.94 -6.31 3.72
N ASN A 192 2.64 -7.43 3.58
CA ASN A 192 4.09 -7.60 3.77
C ASN A 192 4.61 -7.45 5.22
N TYR A 193 3.74 -7.31 6.21
CA TYR A 193 4.11 -7.36 7.63
C TYR A 193 4.13 -8.80 8.16
N THR A 194 4.90 -9.03 9.21
CA THR A 194 5.05 -10.34 9.87
C THR A 194 3.76 -10.74 10.59
N TYR A 195 3.13 -9.80 11.30
CA TYR A 195 1.94 -10.04 12.12
C TYR A 195 0.74 -9.25 11.61
N SER A 196 -0.46 -9.77 11.87
CA SER A 196 -1.70 -9.04 11.63
C SER A 196 -2.82 -9.44 12.59
N ALA A 197 -3.76 -8.53 12.79
CA ALA A 197 -4.98 -8.75 13.52
C ALA A 197 -6.16 -8.07 12.83
N THR A 198 -7.31 -8.74 12.80
CA THR A 198 -8.56 -8.18 12.28
C THR A 198 -9.22 -7.34 13.37
N ILE A 199 -9.65 -6.15 13.01
CA ILE A 199 -10.34 -5.20 13.88
C ILE A 199 -11.83 -5.29 13.59
N TYR A 200 -12.64 -5.39 14.65
CA TYR A 200 -14.10 -5.45 14.57
C TYR A 200 -14.72 -4.28 15.31
N ALA A 201 -15.81 -3.73 14.78
CA ALA A 201 -16.68 -2.77 15.44
C ALA A 201 -18.07 -3.42 15.57
N ASP A 202 -18.54 -3.62 16.80
CA ASP A 202 -19.77 -4.35 17.15
C ASP A 202 -19.85 -5.75 16.53
N GLY A 203 -18.71 -6.44 16.48
CA GLY A 203 -18.60 -7.80 15.94
C GLY A 203 -18.52 -7.87 14.42
N GLU A 204 -18.68 -6.77 13.70
CA GLU A 204 -18.51 -6.69 12.25
C GLU A 204 -17.09 -6.29 11.87
N ASN A 205 -16.56 -6.86 10.79
CA ASN A 205 -15.20 -6.55 10.32
C ASN A 205 -15.10 -5.08 9.92
N ALA A 206 -14.27 -4.33 10.65
CA ALA A 206 -14.10 -2.89 10.49
C ALA A 206 -12.74 -2.53 9.87
N GLY A 207 -11.76 -3.42 9.95
CA GLY A 207 -10.43 -3.16 9.43
C GLY A 207 -9.39 -4.21 9.79
N ILE A 208 -8.14 -3.85 9.56
CA ILE A 208 -6.97 -4.69 9.87
C ILE A 208 -5.85 -3.81 10.41
N ILE A 209 -5.11 -4.34 11.39
CA ILE A 209 -3.82 -3.81 11.81
C ILE A 209 -2.74 -4.85 11.54
N CYS A 210 -1.59 -4.41 11.05
CA CYS A 210 -0.43 -5.22 10.75
C CYS A 210 0.82 -4.56 11.35
N TRP A 211 1.77 -5.35 11.83
CA TRP A 211 3.02 -4.85 12.40
C TRP A 211 4.17 -5.82 12.19
N GLY A 212 5.40 -5.30 12.30
CA GLY A 212 6.60 -6.12 12.35
C GLY A 212 7.84 -5.45 11.73
N GLY A 213 9.00 -5.97 12.11
CA GLY A 213 10.33 -5.59 11.67
C GLY A 213 10.57 -5.76 10.18
N LYS A 214 9.88 -6.71 9.51
CA LYS A 214 9.99 -6.92 8.06
C LYS A 214 9.67 -5.67 7.24
N ASN A 215 8.66 -4.90 7.64
CA ASN A 215 8.32 -3.60 7.06
C ASN A 215 8.73 -2.43 7.98
N CYS A 216 9.38 -2.73 9.10
CA CYS A 216 9.84 -1.79 10.11
C CYS A 216 8.74 -0.79 10.54
N GLY A 217 7.57 -1.27 10.97
CA GLY A 217 6.54 -0.37 11.48
C GLY A 217 5.17 -1.02 11.66
N VAL A 218 4.16 -0.15 11.66
CA VAL A 218 2.75 -0.50 11.80
C VAL A 218 1.98 0.00 10.58
N TYR A 219 0.96 -0.76 10.20
CA TYR A 219 -0.02 -0.41 9.19
C TYR A 219 -1.40 -0.69 9.74
N VAL A 220 -2.31 0.28 9.67
CA VAL A 220 -3.72 0.09 9.99
C VAL A 220 -4.58 0.50 8.82
N SER A 221 -5.66 -0.22 8.57
CA SER A 221 -6.59 0.07 7.49
C SER A 221 -8.01 -0.16 7.93
N PHE A 222 -8.81 0.90 7.88
CA PHE A 222 -10.25 0.87 8.12
C PHE A 222 -10.99 0.92 6.79
N MET A 223 -12.00 0.07 6.65
CA MET A 223 -12.93 0.07 5.51
C MET A 223 -14.18 0.87 5.88
N GLY A 224 -15.17 0.98 5.00
CA GLY A 224 -16.35 1.85 5.18
C GLY A 224 -17.01 1.75 6.55
N HIS A 225 -17.29 0.54 7.03
CA HIS A 225 -17.84 0.31 8.38
C HIS A 225 -16.90 0.84 9.48
N GLY A 226 -15.61 0.53 9.42
CA GLY A 226 -14.64 1.02 10.39
C GLY A 226 -14.48 2.55 10.37
N CYS A 227 -14.48 3.19 9.20
CA CYS A 227 -14.45 4.65 9.11
C CYS A 227 -15.74 5.27 9.68
N SER A 228 -16.86 4.57 9.55
CA SER A 228 -18.14 5.02 10.12
C SER A 228 -18.18 4.92 11.66
N ALA A 229 -17.42 3.99 12.24
CA ALA A 229 -17.33 3.77 13.68
C ALA A 229 -16.27 4.65 14.39
N ILE A 230 -15.36 5.28 13.64
CA ILE A 230 -14.30 6.15 14.18
C ILE A 230 -14.76 7.61 14.23
N ASP A 231 -14.44 8.30 15.32
CA ASP A 231 -14.40 9.76 15.40
C ASP A 231 -13.13 10.27 14.69
N LEU A 232 -13.27 10.62 13.40
CA LEU A 232 -12.17 11.06 12.55
C LEU A 232 -11.52 12.37 13.01
N PRO A 233 -12.27 13.42 13.42
CA PRO A 233 -11.70 14.60 14.06
C PRO A 233 -10.84 14.27 15.28
N ARG A 234 -11.34 13.41 16.18
CA ARG A 234 -10.58 13.03 17.37
C ARG A 234 -9.36 12.20 17.02
N LEU A 235 -9.47 11.28 16.06
CA LEU A 235 -8.32 10.53 15.54
C LEU A 235 -7.25 11.47 14.97
N TYR A 236 -7.64 12.45 14.14
CA TYR A 236 -6.74 13.43 13.55
C TYR A 236 -5.92 14.18 14.62
N GLU A 237 -6.59 14.69 15.66
CA GLU A 237 -5.93 15.44 16.74
C GLU A 237 -4.89 14.61 17.49
N GLU A 238 -5.13 13.31 17.65
CA GLU A 238 -4.24 12.40 18.36
C GLU A 238 -3.04 11.95 17.54
N ILE A 239 -3.21 11.76 16.23
CA ILE A 239 -2.17 11.18 15.37
C ILE A 239 -1.35 12.21 14.60
N LYS A 240 -1.77 13.48 14.54
CA LYS A 240 -1.10 14.53 13.74
C LYS A 240 0.37 14.77 14.09
N ASN A 241 0.76 14.43 15.32
CA ASN A 241 2.13 14.60 15.80
C ASN A 241 2.96 13.30 15.81
N ILE A 242 2.40 12.18 15.33
CA ILE A 242 3.14 10.92 15.26
C ILE A 242 4.24 11.07 14.19
N PRO A 243 5.53 10.91 14.56
CA PRO A 243 6.63 11.07 13.62
C PRO A 243 6.51 10.11 12.43
N SER A 244 6.73 10.64 11.21
CA SER A 244 6.71 9.88 9.96
C SER A 244 5.40 9.16 9.61
N LEU A 245 4.29 9.47 10.29
CA LEU A 245 2.98 8.93 9.95
C LEU A 245 2.58 9.35 8.53
N LYS A 246 2.06 8.40 7.76
CA LYS A 246 1.63 8.60 6.37
C LYS A 246 0.25 8.02 6.16
N VAL A 247 -0.61 8.79 5.52
CA VAL A 247 -1.83 8.26 4.89
C VAL A 247 -1.42 7.55 3.61
N THR A 248 -1.54 6.22 3.60
CA THR A 248 -1.15 5.40 2.44
C THR A 248 -2.28 5.28 1.44
N ARG A 249 -3.52 5.27 1.93
CA ARG A 249 -4.77 5.29 1.17
C ARG A 249 -5.85 6.10 1.89
N ILE A 250 -6.65 6.84 1.14
CA ILE A 250 -7.92 7.40 1.61
C ILE A 250 -8.96 7.30 0.49
N ASP A 251 -10.17 6.85 0.83
CA ASP A 251 -11.31 6.85 -0.09
C ASP A 251 -12.29 7.92 0.40
N LEU A 252 -12.54 8.92 -0.43
CA LEU A 252 -13.47 10.02 -0.13
C LEU A 252 -14.75 9.83 -0.93
N ALA A 253 -15.91 9.92 -0.29
CA ALA A 253 -17.19 9.64 -0.92
C ALA A 253 -18.25 10.71 -0.71
N HIS A 254 -19.08 10.92 -1.75
CA HIS A 254 -20.33 11.66 -1.68
C HIS A 254 -21.50 10.71 -2.01
N ASP A 255 -22.49 10.70 -1.13
CA ASP A 255 -23.73 9.94 -1.30
C ASP A 255 -24.88 10.82 -1.80
N ASP A 256 -25.28 10.59 -3.05
CA ASP A 256 -26.46 11.22 -3.64
C ASP A 256 -27.66 10.27 -3.56
N PHE A 257 -28.40 10.38 -2.46
CA PHE A 257 -29.64 9.62 -2.24
C PHE A 257 -30.76 9.99 -3.21
N SER A 258 -30.72 11.20 -3.79
CA SER A 258 -31.76 11.70 -4.69
C SER A 258 -31.60 11.23 -6.14
N GLY A 259 -30.39 10.80 -6.51
CA GLY A 259 -30.04 10.41 -7.88
C GLY A 259 -29.90 11.59 -8.85
N LYS A 260 -29.79 12.83 -8.34
CA LYS A 260 -29.53 14.04 -9.13
C LYS A 260 -28.25 13.91 -9.98
N HIS A 261 -27.21 13.30 -9.46
CA HIS A 261 -25.89 13.09 -10.05
C HIS A 261 -25.72 11.62 -10.47
N SER A 262 -26.61 11.15 -11.36
CA SER A 262 -26.62 9.75 -11.82
C SER A 262 -25.36 9.33 -12.58
N VAL A 263 -25.09 8.01 -12.62
CA VAL A 263 -23.99 7.41 -13.40
C VAL A 263 -24.07 7.79 -14.88
N LYS A 264 -25.26 7.87 -15.47
CA LYS A 264 -25.46 8.32 -16.85
C LYS A 264 -25.03 9.78 -17.05
N ARG A 265 -25.34 10.67 -16.10
CA ARG A 265 -24.87 12.06 -16.14
C ARG A 265 -23.36 12.13 -16.00
N ALA A 266 -22.76 11.32 -15.14
CA ALA A 266 -21.31 11.21 -15.02
C ALA A 266 -20.66 10.77 -16.34
N LEU A 267 -21.22 9.77 -17.02
CA LEU A 267 -20.73 9.32 -18.33
C LEU A 267 -20.80 10.45 -19.37
N THR A 268 -21.88 11.23 -19.40
CA THR A 268 -21.97 12.42 -20.27
C THR A 268 -20.90 13.45 -19.94
N ARG A 269 -20.62 13.69 -18.65
CA ARG A 269 -19.51 14.58 -18.22
C ARG A 269 -18.14 14.04 -18.64
N ALA A 270 -17.95 12.73 -18.61
CA ALA A 270 -16.72 12.08 -19.05
C ALA A 270 -16.47 12.26 -20.54
N LYS A 271 -17.51 12.08 -21.37
CA LYS A 271 -17.44 12.35 -22.81
C LYS A 271 -17.10 13.81 -23.14
N LYS A 272 -17.37 14.74 -22.22
CA LYS A 272 -17.02 16.18 -22.33
C LYS A 272 -15.65 16.52 -21.73
N GLY A 273 -14.84 15.53 -21.35
CA GLY A 273 -13.50 15.76 -20.80
C GLY A 273 -13.47 16.30 -19.35
N GLN A 274 -14.59 16.32 -18.63
CA GLN A 274 -14.66 16.93 -17.28
C GLN A 274 -13.94 16.13 -16.18
N PHE A 275 -13.37 14.98 -16.51
CA PHE A 275 -12.47 14.21 -15.62
C PHE A 275 -11.00 14.30 -16.05
N ASN A 276 -10.63 15.32 -16.82
CA ASN A 276 -9.24 15.66 -17.02
C ASN A 276 -8.81 16.70 -15.98
N SER A 277 -7.83 16.36 -15.13
CA SER A 277 -7.28 17.27 -14.12
C SER A 277 -5.93 17.89 -14.56
N GLY A 278 -5.60 17.80 -15.85
CA GLY A 278 -4.29 18.13 -16.41
C GLY A 278 -3.42 16.88 -16.60
N GLY A 279 -2.50 16.93 -17.56
CA GLY A 279 -1.64 15.80 -17.94
C GLY A 279 -2.33 14.78 -18.84
N ARG A 280 -1.86 13.52 -18.80
CA ARG A 280 -2.41 12.43 -19.62
C ARG A 280 -3.87 12.16 -19.24
N PRO A 281 -4.82 12.12 -20.20
CA PRO A 281 -6.21 11.80 -19.93
C PRO A 281 -6.38 10.47 -19.19
N ALA A 282 -7.33 10.42 -18.25
CA ALA A 282 -7.62 9.22 -17.47
C ALA A 282 -8.32 8.16 -18.33
N SER A 283 -7.98 6.88 -18.09
CA SER A 283 -8.74 5.74 -18.61
C SER A 283 -10.14 5.70 -17.98
N TYR A 284 -11.10 5.06 -18.65
CA TYR A 284 -12.41 4.79 -18.07
C TYR A 284 -12.86 3.36 -18.32
N MET A 285 -13.72 2.85 -17.45
CA MET A 285 -14.41 1.57 -17.62
C MET A 285 -15.86 1.72 -17.17
N TYR A 286 -16.79 1.28 -18.02
CA TYR A 286 -18.22 1.24 -17.69
C TYR A 286 -18.63 -0.21 -17.50
N VAL A 287 -19.19 -0.52 -16.33
CA VAL A 287 -19.64 -1.85 -15.95
C VAL A 287 -21.15 -1.81 -15.76
N GLU A 288 -21.84 -2.69 -16.48
CA GLU A 288 -23.26 -2.95 -16.32
C GLU A 288 -23.43 -4.40 -15.87
N SER A 289 -24.18 -4.60 -14.80
CA SER A 289 -24.34 -5.90 -14.16
C SER A 289 -25.82 -6.31 -14.12
N GLY A 290 -26.04 -7.62 -14.25
CA GLY A 290 -27.38 -8.17 -14.43
C GLY A 290 -27.45 -9.68 -14.23
N HIS A 291 -28.57 -10.26 -14.62
CA HIS A 291 -28.78 -11.70 -14.69
C HIS A 291 -29.17 -12.12 -16.11
N LEU A 292 -28.87 -13.38 -16.46
CA LEU A 292 -29.42 -14.01 -17.65
C LEU A 292 -30.87 -14.41 -17.35
N SER A 293 -31.82 -13.97 -18.17
CA SER A 293 -33.23 -14.37 -18.05
C SER A 293 -33.75 -14.94 -19.37
N GLU A 294 -34.81 -15.75 -19.30
CA GLU A 294 -35.61 -16.05 -20.48
C GLU A 294 -36.23 -14.74 -21.00
N LYS A 295 -36.02 -14.42 -22.27
CA LYS A 295 -36.72 -13.34 -22.97
C LYS A 295 -37.84 -13.98 -23.79
N GLU A 296 -39.09 -13.71 -23.41
CA GLU A 296 -40.18 -13.81 -24.38
C GLU A 296 -39.98 -12.70 -25.42
N PHE A 297 -39.65 -13.07 -26.65
CA PHE A 297 -39.51 -12.14 -27.77
C PHE A 297 -40.90 -11.65 -28.21
N GLU A 298 -41.55 -10.76 -27.46
CA GLU A 298 -42.80 -10.09 -27.90
C GLU A 298 -42.62 -9.33 -29.23
N VAL A 299 -41.39 -8.99 -29.60
CA VAL A 299 -41.06 -8.18 -30.79
C VAL A 299 -41.15 -8.98 -32.10
N ASN A 300 -40.87 -10.29 -32.10
CA ASN A 300 -40.87 -11.09 -33.34
C ASN A 300 -42.28 -11.55 -33.77
N PHE A 301 -43.27 -11.54 -32.87
CA PHE A 301 -44.63 -11.98 -33.18
C PHE A 301 -45.48 -10.93 -33.91
N LYS A 302 -45.13 -9.64 -33.84
CA LYS A 302 -45.84 -8.60 -34.59
C LYS A 302 -45.58 -8.64 -36.10
N ASN A 303 -44.39 -9.09 -36.53
CA ASN A 303 -44.04 -9.16 -37.95
C ASN A 303 -44.51 -10.44 -38.66
N MET A 304 -44.78 -11.54 -37.94
CA MET A 304 -45.30 -12.76 -38.56
C MET A 304 -46.83 -12.81 -38.70
N LYS A 305 -47.59 -12.04 -37.90
CA LYS A 305 -49.06 -12.01 -38.03
C LYS A 305 -49.56 -11.32 -39.29
N ALA A 306 -48.74 -10.49 -39.95
CA ALA A 306 -49.14 -9.77 -41.16
C ALA A 306 -48.92 -10.58 -42.45
N ILE A 307 -48.18 -11.70 -42.43
CA ILE A 307 -47.72 -12.38 -43.65
C ILE A 307 -48.24 -13.83 -43.78
N SER A 308 -48.64 -14.50 -42.70
CA SER A 308 -49.21 -15.85 -42.81
C SER A 308 -50.61 -15.93 -42.20
N GLY A 309 -51.63 -16.00 -43.05
CA GLY A 309 -52.99 -16.39 -42.70
C GLY A 309 -53.10 -17.89 -42.35
N ASN A 310 -52.13 -18.44 -41.61
CA ASN A 310 -52.10 -19.84 -41.21
C ASN A 310 -51.89 -19.97 -39.70
N THR A 311 -52.82 -20.66 -39.04
CA THR A 311 -52.74 -21.13 -37.66
C THR A 311 -51.72 -22.25 -37.51
N SER A 312 -50.43 -21.92 -37.57
CA SER A 312 -49.37 -22.81 -37.08
C SER A 312 -49.18 -22.56 -35.58
N LYS A 313 -49.32 -23.61 -34.76
CA LYS A 313 -48.92 -23.60 -33.34
C LYS A 313 -47.45 -23.21 -33.26
N THR A 314 -47.18 -21.97 -32.89
CA THR A 314 -45.83 -21.44 -32.73
C THR A 314 -45.16 -22.09 -31.53
N THR A 315 -44.25 -23.03 -31.76
CA THR A 315 -43.28 -23.50 -30.76
C THR A 315 -42.31 -22.34 -30.50
N ALA A 316 -42.64 -21.49 -29.52
CA ALA A 316 -41.76 -20.41 -29.09
C ALA A 316 -40.42 -20.99 -28.63
N LYS A 317 -39.35 -20.78 -29.41
CA LYS A 317 -37.98 -21.07 -28.96
C LYS A 317 -37.66 -20.13 -27.80
N LYS A 318 -37.57 -20.67 -26.59
CA LYS A 318 -37.04 -19.95 -25.43
C LYS A 318 -35.62 -19.47 -25.77
N SER A 319 -35.40 -18.17 -25.69
CA SER A 319 -34.08 -17.57 -25.87
C SER A 319 -33.70 -16.82 -24.60
N PHE A 320 -32.44 -16.93 -24.21
CA PHE A 320 -31.91 -16.26 -23.02
C PHE A 320 -31.27 -14.92 -23.39
N GLY A 321 -31.41 -13.91 -22.54
CA GLY A 321 -30.77 -12.61 -22.69
C GLY A 321 -30.39 -11.99 -21.36
N PHE A 322 -29.34 -11.16 -21.35
CA PHE A 322 -28.94 -10.44 -20.14
C PHE A 322 -29.92 -9.29 -19.86
N ILE A 323 -30.35 -9.18 -18.61
CA ILE A 323 -31.13 -8.06 -18.07
C ILE A 323 -30.27 -7.32 -17.04
N PRO A 324 -29.98 -6.02 -17.23
CA PRO A 324 -29.09 -5.24 -16.37
C PRO A 324 -29.76 -4.76 -15.07
N ASP A 325 -30.11 -5.70 -14.18
CA ASP A 325 -30.87 -5.43 -12.95
C ASP A 325 -30.00 -5.28 -11.68
N LYS A 326 -28.70 -5.60 -11.73
CA LYS A 326 -27.77 -5.48 -10.58
C LYS A 326 -27.12 -4.10 -10.47
N GLY A 327 -27.25 -3.26 -11.49
CA GLY A 327 -26.83 -1.86 -11.48
C GLY A 327 -25.59 -1.57 -12.32
N ILE A 328 -25.25 -0.28 -12.36
CA ILE A 328 -24.21 0.27 -13.23
C ILE A 328 -23.15 1.01 -12.42
N THR A 329 -21.90 0.92 -12.90
CA THR A 329 -20.71 1.55 -12.32
C THR A 329 -19.85 2.17 -13.41
N LEU A 330 -19.39 3.40 -13.19
CA LEU A 330 -18.38 4.07 -13.99
C LEU A 330 -17.10 4.22 -13.19
N TYR A 331 -16.00 3.71 -13.74
CA TYR A 331 -14.64 3.90 -13.23
C TYR A 331 -13.92 4.95 -14.08
N ILE A 332 -13.21 5.88 -13.44
CA ILE A 332 -12.31 6.86 -14.08
C ILE A 332 -10.95 6.82 -13.39
N GLY A 333 -9.88 6.63 -14.17
CA GLY A 333 -8.52 6.44 -13.67
C GLY A 333 -8.20 4.96 -13.39
N SER A 334 -7.18 4.72 -12.58
CA SER A 334 -6.73 3.37 -12.25
C SER A 334 -6.06 3.32 -10.88
N ARG A 335 -6.05 2.15 -10.22
CA ARG A 335 -5.37 1.98 -8.93
C ARG A 335 -3.86 2.15 -9.04
N GLU A 336 -3.30 1.72 -10.16
CA GLU A 336 -1.86 1.81 -10.48
C GLU A 336 -1.40 3.27 -10.54
N SER A 337 -2.24 4.17 -11.06
CA SER A 337 -2.01 5.62 -11.07
C SER A 337 -2.19 6.28 -9.69
N GLY A 338 -2.66 5.53 -8.70
CA GLY A 338 -2.95 5.99 -7.35
C GLY A 338 -4.12 6.96 -7.25
N LYS A 339 -5.00 7.03 -8.25
CA LYS A 339 -6.25 7.78 -8.23
C LYS A 339 -7.31 7.07 -9.07
N LEU A 340 -8.35 6.54 -8.41
CA LEU A 340 -9.47 5.87 -9.04
C LEU A 340 -10.79 6.45 -8.53
N LEU A 341 -11.58 7.04 -9.42
CA LEU A 341 -12.95 7.45 -9.15
C LEU A 341 -13.92 6.34 -9.54
N ARG A 342 -14.86 6.02 -8.65
CA ARG A 342 -15.98 5.11 -8.85
C ARG A 342 -17.28 5.86 -8.67
N ILE A 343 -18.17 5.72 -9.64
CA ILE A 343 -19.52 6.29 -9.58
C ILE A 343 -20.50 5.17 -9.82
N TYR A 344 -21.25 4.77 -8.80
CA TYR A 344 -22.03 3.54 -8.85
C TYR A 344 -23.37 3.65 -8.11
N GLN A 345 -24.31 2.79 -8.49
CA GLN A 345 -25.62 2.70 -7.85
C GLN A 345 -25.53 1.97 -6.51
N LYS A 346 -25.13 2.67 -5.46
CA LYS A 346 -24.92 2.14 -4.09
C LYS A 346 -26.15 1.44 -3.55
N GLY A 347 -27.34 2.00 -3.75
CA GLY A 347 -28.57 1.38 -3.27
C GLY A 347 -28.84 0.01 -3.90
N LYS A 348 -28.52 -0.16 -5.19
CA LYS A 348 -28.63 -1.48 -5.86
C LYS A 348 -27.55 -2.45 -5.40
N GLN A 349 -26.33 -1.94 -5.14
CA GLN A 349 -25.24 -2.75 -4.55
C GLN A 349 -25.66 -3.32 -3.19
N LEU A 350 -26.40 -2.55 -2.39
CA LEU A 350 -26.93 -2.96 -1.08
C LEU A 350 -28.24 -3.79 -1.19
N GLY A 351 -28.65 -4.18 -2.40
CA GLY A 351 -29.81 -5.06 -2.63
C GLY A 351 -31.13 -4.35 -2.95
N ASN A 352 -31.21 -3.01 -2.84
CA ASN A 352 -32.41 -2.27 -3.18
C ASN A 352 -32.45 -1.88 -4.67
N LYS A 353 -33.18 -2.68 -5.46
CA LYS A 353 -33.28 -2.52 -6.93
C LYS A 353 -33.91 -1.19 -7.39
N THR A 354 -34.78 -0.56 -6.58
CA THR A 354 -35.49 0.68 -6.94
C THR A 354 -34.80 1.93 -6.42
N SER A 355 -33.72 1.78 -5.65
CA SER A 355 -33.01 2.90 -5.05
C SER A 355 -32.38 3.82 -6.10
N LYS A 356 -32.54 5.13 -5.86
CA LYS A 356 -31.88 6.20 -6.65
C LYS A 356 -30.49 6.55 -6.13
N TRP A 357 -30.06 5.92 -5.04
CA TRP A 357 -28.79 6.23 -4.38
C TRP A 357 -27.60 5.92 -5.28
N VAL A 358 -26.86 6.98 -5.63
CA VAL A 358 -25.58 6.93 -6.35
C VAL A 358 -24.47 7.42 -5.44
N ARG A 359 -23.38 6.66 -5.33
CA ARG A 359 -22.16 7.07 -4.61
C ARG A 359 -21.09 7.48 -5.61
N TRP A 360 -20.45 8.62 -5.35
CA TRP A 360 -19.25 9.09 -6.02
C TRP A 360 -18.08 8.94 -5.05
N GLU A 361 -17.13 8.07 -5.35
CA GLU A 361 -16.07 7.66 -4.43
C GLU A 361 -14.71 7.75 -5.13
N VAL A 362 -13.76 8.51 -4.57
CA VAL A 362 -12.38 8.58 -5.07
C VAL A 362 -11.44 7.86 -4.10
N GLU A 363 -10.85 6.77 -4.57
CA GLU A 363 -9.73 6.07 -3.94
C GLU A 363 -8.42 6.76 -4.33
N LEU A 364 -7.69 7.27 -3.33
CA LEU A 364 -6.37 7.90 -3.48
C LEU A 364 -5.32 7.04 -2.78
N HIS A 365 -4.23 6.74 -3.49
CA HIS A 365 -3.03 6.11 -2.91
C HIS A 365 -1.84 7.07 -2.90
N SER A 366 -0.96 6.88 -1.93
CA SER A 366 0.30 7.62 -1.75
C SER A 366 1.41 7.30 -2.77
N SER A 367 1.15 6.45 -3.77
CA SER A 367 2.15 5.96 -4.73
C SER A 367 2.83 7.07 -5.54
N GLN A 368 2.10 8.16 -5.83
CA GLN A 368 2.58 9.30 -6.62
C GLN A 368 2.25 10.65 -5.97
N ARG A 369 1.91 10.66 -4.69
CA ARG A 369 1.48 11.87 -3.98
C ARG A 369 1.66 11.70 -2.48
N VAL A 370 1.85 12.80 -1.76
CA VAL A 370 1.67 12.81 -0.31
C VAL A 370 0.21 13.18 -0.04
N ILE A 371 -0.52 12.28 0.62
CA ILE A 371 -1.90 12.55 1.03
C ILE A 371 -1.85 13.31 2.36
N PRO A 372 -2.34 14.56 2.42
CA PRO A 372 -2.36 15.33 3.66
C PRO A 372 -3.24 14.65 4.71
N LEU A 373 -2.83 14.71 5.97
CA LEU A 373 -3.58 14.10 7.07
C LEU A 373 -4.94 14.78 7.29
N ASP A 374 -5.01 16.10 7.04
CA ASP A 374 -6.26 16.86 7.18
C ASP A 374 -7.33 16.50 6.13
N ALA A 375 -6.99 15.68 5.12
CA ALA A 375 -7.98 15.08 4.23
C ALA A 375 -9.02 14.20 4.95
N MET A 376 -8.69 13.72 6.16
CA MET A 376 -9.62 13.01 7.03
C MET A 376 -10.76 13.89 7.58
N ILE A 377 -10.47 15.18 7.78
CA ILE A 377 -11.41 16.14 8.40
C ILE A 377 -11.94 17.17 7.40
N LYS A 378 -11.41 17.21 6.19
CA LYS A 378 -11.86 18.04 5.06
C LYS A 378 -12.26 17.22 3.82
N PRO A 379 -13.06 16.15 3.96
CA PRO A 379 -13.33 15.22 2.86
C PRO A 379 -13.98 15.92 1.65
N SER A 380 -14.84 16.92 1.87
CA SER A 380 -15.56 17.62 0.82
C SER A 380 -14.65 18.46 -0.07
N GLU A 381 -13.75 19.22 0.54
CA GLU A 381 -12.81 20.12 -0.13
C GLU A 381 -11.81 19.33 -0.96
N TYR A 382 -11.30 18.21 -0.42
CA TYR A 382 -10.39 17.32 -1.12
C TYR A 382 -11.09 16.55 -2.25
N LEU A 383 -12.31 16.04 -2.03
CA LEU A 383 -13.07 15.31 -3.05
C LEU A 383 -13.45 16.23 -4.22
N ALA A 384 -13.90 17.46 -3.94
CA ALA A 384 -14.23 18.47 -4.95
C ALA A 384 -13.04 18.82 -5.84
N ALA A 385 -11.82 18.78 -5.30
CA ALA A 385 -10.59 19.11 -6.00
C ALA A 385 -10.04 17.99 -6.91
N THR A 386 -10.61 16.78 -6.86
CA THR A 386 -10.06 15.61 -7.58
C THR A 386 -10.21 15.71 -9.10
N TYR A 387 -11.36 16.18 -9.57
CA TYR A 387 -11.70 16.38 -10.97
C TYR A 387 -12.66 17.57 -11.13
N PRO A 388 -12.61 18.31 -12.26
CA PRO A 388 -13.55 19.40 -12.54
C PRO A 388 -15.02 18.99 -12.40
N ALA A 389 -15.37 17.76 -12.77
CA ALA A 389 -16.72 17.21 -12.63
C ALA A 389 -17.23 17.12 -11.18
N LEU A 390 -16.35 17.15 -10.17
CA LEU A 390 -16.67 17.08 -8.74
C LEU A 390 -16.66 18.45 -8.05
N ALA A 391 -16.31 19.53 -8.76
CA ALA A 391 -16.24 20.89 -8.20
C ALA A 391 -17.57 21.41 -7.60
N PHE A 392 -18.70 20.76 -7.89
CA PHE A 392 -19.99 21.12 -7.31
C PHE A 392 -20.13 20.75 -5.82
N LEU A 393 -19.24 19.89 -5.31
CA LEU A 393 -19.27 19.40 -3.93
C LEU A 393 -18.82 20.46 -2.92
N SER A 394 -17.86 21.31 -3.29
CA SER A 394 -17.36 22.36 -2.41
C SER A 394 -16.84 23.54 -3.23
N THR A 395 -17.15 24.73 -2.75
CA THR A 395 -16.59 25.99 -3.25
C THR A 395 -15.10 26.08 -2.95
N GLU A 396 -14.70 25.73 -1.73
CA GLU A 396 -13.29 25.56 -1.34
C GLU A 396 -12.76 24.20 -1.84
N GLN A 397 -11.56 24.20 -2.46
CA GLN A 397 -10.96 23.02 -3.06
C GLN A 397 -9.51 22.82 -2.60
N CYS A 398 -9.24 21.70 -1.93
CA CYS A 398 -7.90 21.31 -1.48
C CYS A 398 -7.24 20.36 -2.49
N LYS A 399 -6.34 20.89 -3.34
CA LYS A 399 -5.67 20.09 -4.38
C LYS A 399 -4.47 19.32 -3.83
N ILE A 400 -4.49 17.99 -3.99
CA ILE A 400 -3.32 17.14 -3.74
C ILE A 400 -2.44 17.12 -4.99
N LYS A 401 -1.21 17.65 -4.87
CA LYS A 401 -0.24 17.66 -5.97
C LYS A 401 0.31 16.25 -6.22
N THR A 402 0.39 15.86 -7.48
CA THR A 402 1.12 14.67 -7.90
C THR A 402 2.61 14.97 -7.91
N ILE A 403 3.41 14.08 -7.32
CA ILE A 403 4.87 14.14 -7.37
C ILE A 403 5.28 13.85 -8.82
N VAL A 404 5.75 14.89 -9.50
CA VAL A 404 6.39 14.75 -10.80
C VAL A 404 7.81 14.28 -10.55
N LYS A 405 8.09 12.98 -10.74
CA LYS A 405 9.48 12.49 -10.74
C LYS A 405 10.17 13.03 -11.99
N SER A 406 10.91 14.13 -11.88
CA SER A 406 11.90 14.55 -12.89
C SER A 406 13.09 13.61 -12.84
N THR A 407 12.89 12.35 -13.17
CA THR A 407 14.00 11.40 -13.31
C THR A 407 14.64 11.67 -14.66
N SER A 408 15.71 12.46 -14.65
CA SER A 408 16.77 12.29 -15.63
C SER A 408 17.27 10.86 -15.48
N MET A 409 17.12 10.04 -16.51
CA MET A 409 17.75 8.73 -16.50
C MET A 409 19.23 8.92 -16.83
N THR A 410 20.11 8.28 -16.07
CA THR A 410 21.52 8.20 -16.47
C THR A 410 21.64 7.28 -17.69
N ILE A 411 22.73 7.41 -18.44
CA ILE A 411 22.99 6.59 -19.64
C ILE A 411 22.95 5.10 -19.27
N GLU A 412 23.58 4.73 -18.15
CA GLU A 412 23.66 3.34 -17.66
C GLU A 412 22.26 2.78 -17.40
N ARG A 413 21.38 3.57 -16.78
CA ARG A 413 20.03 3.11 -16.45
C ARG A 413 19.15 2.95 -17.70
N ILE A 414 19.38 3.76 -18.74
CA ILE A 414 18.71 3.58 -20.03
C ILE A 414 19.19 2.27 -20.66
N ILE A 415 20.50 2.05 -20.71
CA ILE A 415 21.10 0.82 -21.27
C ILE A 415 20.57 -0.42 -20.54
N GLU A 416 20.65 -0.46 -19.20
CA GLU A 416 20.16 -1.60 -18.40
C GLU A 416 18.71 -1.98 -18.72
N ASN A 417 17.83 -0.98 -18.80
CA ASN A 417 16.42 -1.22 -19.08
C ASN A 417 16.21 -1.74 -20.50
N GLN A 418 16.91 -1.18 -21.50
CA GLN A 418 16.82 -1.63 -22.88
C GLN A 418 17.38 -3.06 -23.04
N VAL A 419 18.49 -3.38 -22.39
CA VAL A 419 19.03 -4.74 -22.37
C VAL A 419 18.01 -5.72 -21.82
N ILE A 420 17.40 -5.43 -20.66
CA ILE A 420 16.42 -6.34 -20.03
C ILE A 420 15.20 -6.57 -20.94
N ASN A 421 14.67 -5.51 -21.54
CA ASN A 421 13.47 -5.56 -22.37
C ASN A 421 13.72 -6.23 -23.73
N THR A 422 14.89 -5.98 -24.33
CA THR A 422 15.13 -6.33 -25.74
C THR A 422 15.93 -7.63 -25.91
N ARG A 423 16.68 -8.08 -24.90
CA ARG A 423 17.55 -9.29 -25.00
C ARG A 423 16.84 -10.56 -25.47
N LYS A 424 15.58 -10.78 -25.06
CA LYS A 424 14.81 -11.96 -25.47
C LYS A 424 14.39 -11.88 -26.95
N ALA A 425 14.06 -10.69 -27.43
CA ALA A 425 13.73 -10.46 -28.83
C ALA A 425 14.96 -10.60 -29.73
N ILE A 426 16.12 -10.07 -29.31
CA ILE A 426 17.39 -10.26 -30.03
C ILE A 426 17.75 -11.75 -30.14
N ASN A 427 17.63 -12.51 -29.04
CA ASN A 427 17.88 -13.95 -29.09
C ASN A 427 16.93 -14.68 -30.04
N MET A 428 15.65 -14.29 -30.08
CA MET A 428 14.69 -14.82 -31.05
C MET A 428 15.10 -14.50 -32.50
N MET A 429 15.51 -13.27 -32.80
CA MET A 429 15.97 -12.87 -34.14
C MET A 429 17.21 -13.65 -34.59
N ARG A 430 18.15 -13.92 -33.67
CA ARG A 430 19.32 -14.76 -33.97
C ARG A 430 18.95 -16.22 -34.18
N THR A 431 18.26 -16.84 -33.21
CA THR A 431 18.05 -18.29 -33.21
C THR A 431 16.93 -18.74 -34.16
N LEU A 432 15.84 -17.98 -34.25
CA LEU A 432 14.67 -18.37 -35.06
C LEU A 432 14.63 -17.69 -36.42
N CYS A 433 15.06 -16.42 -36.51
CA CYS A 433 15.06 -15.69 -37.78
C CYS A 433 16.39 -15.79 -38.54
N GLY A 434 17.42 -16.39 -37.94
CA GLY A 434 18.74 -16.56 -38.56
C GLY A 434 19.46 -15.25 -38.87
N MET A 435 19.02 -14.13 -38.28
CA MET A 435 19.58 -12.82 -38.57
C MET A 435 20.97 -12.69 -37.95
N SER A 436 21.89 -12.14 -38.72
CA SER A 436 23.21 -11.72 -38.24
C SER A 436 23.08 -10.50 -37.33
N ASP A 437 24.13 -10.27 -36.53
CA ASP A 437 24.19 -9.12 -35.62
C ASP A 437 24.05 -7.79 -36.35
N SER A 438 24.61 -7.68 -37.56
CA SER A 438 24.53 -6.47 -38.39
C SER A 438 23.10 -6.22 -38.90
N GLU A 439 22.39 -7.26 -39.32
CA GLU A 439 21.00 -7.15 -39.77
C GLU A 439 20.06 -6.77 -38.62
N ILE A 440 20.31 -7.32 -37.42
CA ILE A 440 19.55 -6.98 -36.23
C ILE A 440 19.77 -5.51 -35.88
N VAL A 441 21.03 -5.05 -35.80
CA VAL A 441 21.36 -3.64 -35.50
C VAL A 441 20.76 -2.71 -36.56
N HIS A 442 20.89 -3.05 -37.85
CA HIS A 442 20.29 -2.28 -38.93
C HIS A 442 18.77 -2.14 -38.74
N GLN A 443 18.07 -3.21 -38.37
CA GLN A 443 16.63 -3.16 -38.14
C GLN A 443 16.22 -2.21 -37.00
N PHE A 444 17.06 -2.02 -35.98
CA PHE A 444 16.80 -1.07 -34.89
C PHE A 444 17.11 0.40 -35.25
N LEU A 445 17.97 0.63 -36.25
CA LEU A 445 18.49 1.97 -36.55
C LEU A 445 18.01 2.55 -37.89
N LYS A 446 17.49 1.72 -38.81
CA LYS A 446 17.15 2.11 -40.18
C LYS A 446 16.16 3.28 -40.33
N ASP A 447 15.33 3.52 -39.32
CA ASP A 447 14.30 4.57 -39.33
C ASP A 447 14.77 5.85 -38.60
N ILE A 448 16.05 5.93 -38.22
CA ILE A 448 16.67 7.10 -37.59
C ILE A 448 17.42 7.89 -38.67
N GLU A 449 16.87 9.02 -39.07
CA GLU A 449 17.43 9.87 -40.15
C GLU A 449 18.68 10.64 -39.71
N GLU A 450 18.70 11.18 -38.47
CA GLU A 450 19.80 11.99 -37.94
C GLU A 450 20.36 11.40 -36.63
N PRO A 451 21.20 10.35 -36.68
CA PRO A 451 21.60 9.57 -35.50
C PRO A 451 22.35 10.39 -34.43
N ASP A 452 23.02 11.46 -34.83
CA ASP A 452 23.82 12.31 -33.93
C ASP A 452 23.01 13.46 -33.31
N CYS A 453 21.76 13.66 -33.75
CA CYS A 453 20.88 14.71 -33.23
C CYS A 453 20.28 14.33 -31.87
N ARG A 454 20.08 15.33 -31.01
CA ARG A 454 19.40 15.13 -29.71
C ARG A 454 18.01 14.52 -29.87
N ASP A 455 17.29 14.81 -30.95
CA ASP A 455 15.93 14.29 -31.18
C ASP A 455 15.90 12.79 -31.50
N SER A 456 17.01 12.24 -32.01
CA SER A 456 17.21 10.80 -32.25
C SER A 456 17.62 10.03 -31.00
N MET A 457 17.95 10.74 -29.92
CA MET A 457 18.32 10.15 -28.63
C MET A 457 17.09 9.99 -27.73
N PRO A 458 17.12 9.05 -26.75
CA PRO A 458 15.99 8.83 -25.85
C PRO A 458 15.51 10.14 -25.20
N THR A 459 14.23 10.47 -25.37
CA THR A 459 13.63 11.73 -24.87
C THR A 459 13.84 11.97 -23.36
N ARG A 460 14.06 10.90 -22.59
CA ARG A 460 14.32 10.93 -21.14
C ARG A 460 15.80 11.17 -20.75
N LEU A 461 16.72 11.18 -21.70
CA LEU A 461 18.14 11.49 -21.50
C LEU A 461 18.31 13.01 -21.35
N LYS A 462 18.82 13.49 -20.21
CA LYS A 462 19.02 14.95 -19.99
C LYS A 462 20.51 15.37 -19.97
N VAL A 463 21.40 14.50 -20.41
CA VAL A 463 22.83 14.81 -20.53
C VAL A 463 23.02 15.83 -21.67
N PRO A 464 23.78 16.92 -21.48
CA PRO A 464 24.16 17.80 -22.58
C PRO A 464 25.03 17.01 -23.56
N ILE A 465 24.52 16.83 -24.77
CA ILE A 465 25.28 16.22 -25.87
C ILE A 465 25.97 17.39 -26.57
N PHE A 466 27.27 17.53 -26.39
CA PHE A 466 28.07 18.43 -27.20
C PHE A 466 28.40 17.68 -28.49
N GLU A 467 28.02 18.20 -29.65
CA GLU A 467 28.32 17.60 -30.97
C GLU A 467 29.80 17.21 -31.11
N ALA A 468 30.70 18.02 -30.53
CA ALA A 468 32.14 17.74 -30.49
C ALA A 468 32.49 16.38 -29.85
N TRP A 469 31.76 15.95 -28.81
CA TRP A 469 32.04 14.70 -28.08
C TRP A 469 31.60 13.45 -28.87
N VAL A 470 30.55 13.58 -29.68
CA VAL A 470 30.08 12.51 -30.58
C VAL A 470 31.04 12.35 -31.76
N LEU A 471 31.50 13.47 -32.32
CA LEU A 471 32.48 13.49 -33.42
C LEU A 471 33.86 12.96 -33.00
N GLU A 472 34.32 13.24 -31.78
CA GLU A 472 35.58 12.69 -31.25
C GLU A 472 35.55 11.17 -31.06
N GLN A 473 34.41 10.59 -30.64
CA GLN A 473 34.30 9.13 -30.48
C GLN A 473 34.15 8.41 -31.82
N ALA A 474 33.45 9.00 -32.80
CA ALA A 474 33.33 8.46 -34.15
C ALA A 474 34.66 8.45 -34.92
N ALA A 475 35.60 9.34 -34.57
CA ALA A 475 36.95 9.36 -35.13
C ALA A 475 37.92 8.36 -34.47
N ALA A 476 37.54 7.77 -33.33
CA ALA A 476 38.37 6.84 -32.55
C ALA A 476 37.96 5.35 -32.72
N ALA A 477 36.87 5.08 -33.42
CA ALA A 477 36.39 3.75 -33.81
C ALA A 477 36.65 3.49 -35.30
#